data_AF-A0A5B8NT88-F1
#
_entry.id   AF-A0A5B8NT88-F1
#
_cell.length_a   1.000
_cell.length_b   1.000
_cell.length_c   1.000
_cell.angle_alpha   90.00
_cell.angle_beta   90.00
_cell.angle_gamma   90.00
#
_symmetry.space_group_name_H-M   'P 1'
#
loop_
_entity.id
_entity.type
_entity.pdbx_description
1 polymer ?
#
loop_
_entity_poly.entity_id
_entity_poly.type
_entity_poly.pdbx_seq_one_letter_code
_entity_poly.pdbx_strand_id
1 'polypeptide(L)'
;MFNQELVTLYNHLLSRQTIQERFATGGTADLLLLTPGLVAKADKKGYQFVEREYHLMRELWDSGFRKMPQPHEDWGLGFTPEATLVMDEIQHSVQLEEVANAYLEGIVPKFVMKHILDLKEEVFADFWSRGAVHADPHLKNILVNLDQQQNWQVWLIDFGMSFWEGNDDRVFPTTTGSIAKDREKHSFYLSQFGLDEL
;
A
#
# COMPACT_ATOMS: atom_id res chain seq x y z
N MET A 1 -24.21 18.78 3.75
CA MET A 1 -24.93 17.86 2.83
C MET A 1 -23.99 16.97 2.02
N PHE A 2 -22.74 17.39 1.73
CA PHE A 2 -21.71 16.60 1.03
C PHE A 2 -21.29 15.26 1.69
N ASN A 3 -21.46 15.10 3.01
CA ASN A 3 -20.93 13.92 3.72
C ASN A 3 -21.66 12.61 3.37
N GLN A 4 -22.97 12.65 3.17
CA GLN A 4 -23.76 11.43 2.96
C GLN A 4 -23.54 10.81 1.58
N GLU A 5 -23.34 11.65 0.56
CA GLU A 5 -23.01 11.21 -0.80
C GLU A 5 -21.62 10.59 -0.85
N LEU A 6 -20.63 11.17 -0.16
CA LEU A 6 -19.28 10.61 -0.06
C LEU A 6 -19.27 9.26 0.66
N VAL A 7 -19.99 9.13 1.78
CA VAL A 7 -20.14 7.85 2.48
C VAL A 7 -20.84 6.81 1.62
N THR A 8 -21.85 7.21 0.83
CA THR A 8 -22.54 6.29 -0.08
C THR A 8 -21.63 5.80 -1.20
N LEU A 9 -20.87 6.72 -1.82
CA LEU A 9 -19.85 6.39 -2.81
C LEU A 9 -18.81 5.43 -2.23
N TYR A 10 -18.30 5.74 -1.04
CA TYR A 10 -17.29 4.92 -0.40
C TYR A 10 -17.80 3.53 -0.01
N ASN A 11 -19.02 3.41 0.53
CA ASN A 11 -19.64 2.11 0.79
C ASN A 11 -19.83 1.31 -0.51
N HIS A 12 -20.15 1.98 -1.61
CA HIS A 12 -20.19 1.33 -2.92
C HIS A 12 -18.81 0.81 -3.34
N LEU A 13 -17.75 1.61 -3.20
CA LEU A 13 -16.37 1.18 -3.47
C LEU A 13 -15.97 -0.03 -2.60
N LEU A 14 -16.30 -0.02 -1.30
CA LEU A 14 -16.04 -1.15 -0.41
C LEU A 14 -16.75 -2.43 -0.84
N SER A 15 -17.94 -2.33 -1.43
CA SER A 15 -18.69 -3.50 -1.89
C SER A 15 -18.08 -4.18 -3.12
N ARG A 16 -17.12 -3.52 -3.79
CA ARG A 16 -16.46 -4.04 -5.00
C ARG A 16 -15.30 -4.99 -4.69
N GLN A 17 -14.81 -5.00 -3.45
CA GLN A 17 -13.73 -5.88 -3.04
C GLN A 17 -14.08 -6.58 -1.74
N THR A 18 -14.14 -7.90 -1.77
CA THR A 18 -14.32 -8.69 -0.56
C THR A 18 -13.05 -8.62 0.30
N ILE A 19 -13.23 -8.81 1.61
CA ILE A 19 -12.10 -8.95 2.54
C ILE A 19 -11.19 -10.11 2.08
N GLN A 20 -11.76 -11.20 1.58
CA GLN A 20 -11.00 -12.34 1.05
C GLN A 20 -10.13 -11.96 -0.16
N GLU A 21 -10.64 -11.16 -1.10
CA GLU A 21 -9.88 -10.70 -2.27
C GLU A 21 -8.74 -9.75 -1.87
N ARG A 22 -8.92 -8.95 -0.82
CA ARG A 22 -7.85 -8.11 -0.25
C ARG A 22 -6.72 -8.92 0.37
N PHE A 23 -7.06 -10.06 0.98
CA PHE A 23 -6.12 -10.96 1.64
C PHE A 23 -5.77 -12.18 0.76
N ALA A 24 -5.98 -12.07 -0.54
CA ALA A 24 -5.68 -13.15 -1.48
C ALA A 24 -4.18 -13.49 -1.45
N THR A 25 -3.88 -14.76 -1.73
CA THR A 25 -2.52 -15.32 -1.70
C THR A 25 -1.62 -14.64 -2.73
N GLY A 26 -0.58 -13.94 -2.27
CA GLY A 26 0.42 -13.28 -3.13
C GLY A 26 1.45 -14.27 -3.70
N GLY A 27 2.20 -13.82 -4.70
CA GLY A 27 3.22 -14.65 -5.37
C GLY A 27 4.49 -14.91 -4.54
N THR A 28 4.68 -14.16 -3.46
CA THR A 28 5.88 -14.19 -2.58
C THR A 28 5.54 -14.49 -1.12
N ALA A 29 4.36 -14.08 -0.66
CA ALA A 29 3.88 -14.29 0.70
C ALA A 29 2.35 -14.45 0.71
N ASP A 30 1.83 -15.11 1.75
CA ASP A 30 0.40 -15.10 2.08
C ASP A 30 0.09 -13.99 3.07
N LEU A 31 -1.05 -13.32 2.89
CA LEU A 31 -1.60 -12.41 3.88
C LEU A 31 -2.71 -13.14 4.64
N LEU A 32 -2.62 -13.13 5.97
CA LEU A 32 -3.52 -13.81 6.88
C LEU A 32 -4.12 -12.78 7.84
N LEU A 33 -5.44 -12.62 7.82
CA LEU A 33 -6.13 -11.84 8.84
C LEU A 33 -6.13 -12.64 10.15
N LEU A 34 -5.39 -12.17 11.16
CA LEU A 34 -5.29 -12.85 12.45
C LEU A 34 -6.52 -12.57 13.33
N THR A 35 -6.87 -11.29 13.42
CA THR A 35 -8.02 -10.75 14.15
C THR A 35 -8.36 -9.39 13.52
N PRO A 36 -9.59 -8.85 13.66
CA PRO A 36 -9.87 -7.49 13.18
C PRO A 36 -8.83 -6.50 13.69
N GLY A 37 -8.17 -5.79 12.77
CA GLY A 37 -7.12 -4.84 13.10
C GLY A 37 -5.69 -5.39 13.01
N LEU A 38 -5.48 -6.69 12.79
CA LEU A 38 -4.15 -7.30 12.75
C LEU A 38 -3.99 -8.30 11.60
N VAL A 39 -2.90 -8.16 10.84
CA VAL A 39 -2.58 -8.98 9.66
C VAL A 39 -1.19 -9.57 9.80
N ALA A 40 -1.03 -10.82 9.40
CA ALA A 40 0.25 -11.49 9.25
C ALA A 40 0.58 -11.67 7.77
N LYS A 41 1.82 -11.37 7.38
CA LYS A 41 2.40 -11.70 6.08
C LYS A 41 3.39 -12.85 6.28
N ALA A 42 3.07 -14.03 5.76
CA ALA A 42 3.86 -15.24 5.89
C ALA A 42 4.61 -15.56 4.59
N ASP A 43 5.93 -15.71 4.67
CA ASP A 43 6.80 -15.93 3.51
C ASP A 43 6.57 -17.31 2.84
N LYS A 44 6.53 -17.36 1.50
CA LYS A 44 6.51 -18.61 0.71
C LYS A 44 7.85 -19.04 0.15
N LYS A 45 8.81 -18.11 0.06
CA LYS A 45 10.08 -18.25 -0.66
C LYS A 45 11.31 -18.26 0.25
N GLY A 46 11.11 -18.09 1.56
CA GLY A 46 12.12 -18.28 2.61
C GLY A 46 12.51 -16.98 3.31
N TYR A 47 12.80 -17.09 4.61
CA TYR A 47 12.94 -16.06 5.66
C TYR A 47 13.38 -14.63 5.27
N GLN A 48 14.25 -14.48 4.26
CA GLN A 48 14.98 -13.24 3.96
C GLN A 48 14.12 -12.12 3.36
N PHE A 49 12.95 -12.40 2.76
CA PHE A 49 12.15 -11.35 2.14
C PHE A 49 11.31 -10.59 3.17
N VAL A 50 10.62 -11.33 4.04
CA VAL A 50 9.74 -10.76 5.06
C VAL A 50 10.52 -10.07 6.18
N GLU A 51 11.71 -10.58 6.54
CA GLU A 51 12.60 -9.92 7.51
C GLU A 51 13.10 -8.55 7.01
N ARG A 52 13.57 -8.47 5.75
CA ARG A 52 13.99 -7.19 5.16
C ARG A 52 12.84 -6.18 5.12
N GLU A 53 11.67 -6.64 4.68
CA GLU A 53 10.46 -5.81 4.65
C GLU A 53 10.13 -5.25 6.04
N TYR A 54 10.18 -6.11 7.07
CA TYR A 54 10.00 -5.69 8.45
C TYR A 54 11.00 -4.61 8.87
N HIS A 55 12.31 -4.81 8.62
CA HIS A 55 13.33 -3.83 9.01
C HIS A 55 13.12 -2.48 8.34
N LEU A 56 12.87 -2.45 7.02
CA LEU A 56 12.60 -1.22 6.30
C LEU A 56 11.34 -0.53 6.83
N MET A 57 10.28 -1.29 7.12
CA MET A 57 9.06 -0.73 7.70
C MET A 57 9.32 -0.14 9.10
N ARG A 58 10.11 -0.81 9.95
CA ARG A 58 10.48 -0.30 11.27
C ARG A 58 11.26 1.00 11.16
N GLU A 59 12.28 1.06 10.32
CA GLU A 59 13.10 2.25 10.11
C GLU A 59 12.27 3.44 9.58
N LEU A 60 11.33 3.17 8.65
CA LEU A 60 10.37 4.17 8.20
C LEU A 60 9.47 4.66 9.33
N TRP A 61 8.96 3.77 10.19
CA TRP A 61 8.20 4.17 11.38
C TRP A 61 9.06 5.01 12.34
N ASP A 62 10.29 4.61 12.61
CA ASP A 62 11.16 5.36 13.51
C ASP A 62 11.53 6.74 12.95
N SER A 63 11.60 6.87 11.61
CA SER A 63 11.79 8.15 10.95
C SER A 63 10.55 9.06 10.98
N GLY A 64 9.36 8.52 11.28
CA GLY A 64 8.10 9.28 11.34
C GLY A 64 7.14 9.08 10.16
N PHE A 65 7.43 8.17 9.23
CA PHE A 65 6.48 7.83 8.16
C PHE A 65 5.33 7.01 8.74
N ARG A 66 4.09 7.49 8.59
CA ARG A 66 2.87 6.87 9.17
C ARG A 66 1.82 6.48 8.14
N LYS A 67 2.10 6.67 6.85
CA LYS A 67 1.18 6.34 5.75
C LYS A 67 1.39 4.90 5.25
N MET A 68 1.51 3.99 6.20
CA MET A 68 1.63 2.54 5.99
C MET A 68 1.22 1.77 7.27
N PRO A 69 0.95 0.46 7.18
CA PRO A 69 0.71 -0.38 8.35
C PRO A 69 1.80 -0.27 9.42
N GLN A 70 1.41 -0.30 10.69
CA GLN A 70 2.38 -0.39 11.79
C GLN A 70 2.93 -1.80 11.90
N PRO A 71 4.25 -2.02 11.73
CA PRO A 71 4.87 -3.31 12.03
C PRO A 71 4.98 -3.49 13.55
N HIS A 72 4.62 -4.68 14.04
CA HIS A 72 4.63 -5.04 15.46
C HIS A 72 5.88 -5.86 15.82
N GLU A 73 6.60 -5.41 16.86
CA GLU A 73 7.81 -6.10 17.36
C GLU A 73 7.48 -7.28 18.29
N ASP A 74 6.42 -7.16 19.09
CA ASP A 74 6.07 -8.12 20.15
C ASP A 74 5.59 -9.47 19.60
N TRP A 75 5.18 -9.48 18.34
CA TRP A 75 4.79 -10.67 17.58
C TRP A 75 5.87 -11.06 16.57
N GLY A 76 7.08 -10.52 16.76
CA GLY A 76 8.21 -10.59 15.86
C GLY A 76 8.50 -12.02 15.42
N LEU A 77 8.70 -12.21 14.11
CA LEU A 77 9.46 -13.29 13.48
C LEU A 77 9.55 -14.60 14.31
N GLY A 78 8.43 -15.24 14.63
CA GLY A 78 8.37 -16.56 15.31
C GLY A 78 6.94 -16.95 15.67
N PHE A 79 6.44 -18.19 15.52
CA PHE A 79 7.06 -19.50 15.32
C PHE A 79 6.22 -20.34 14.31
N THR A 80 6.53 -20.23 13.03
CA THR A 80 6.39 -21.34 12.08
C THR A 80 7.75 -21.47 11.35
N PRO A 81 8.02 -22.53 10.59
CA PRO A 81 9.23 -22.62 9.78
C PRO A 81 9.43 -21.46 8.78
N GLU A 82 8.44 -20.57 8.62
CA GLU A 82 8.40 -19.45 7.69
C GLU A 82 8.41 -18.09 8.44
N ALA A 83 9.23 -17.13 8.00
CA ALA A 83 9.22 -15.76 8.55
C ALA A 83 7.81 -15.15 8.43
N THR A 84 7.33 -14.56 9.53
CA THR A 84 6.05 -13.86 9.57
C THR A 84 6.25 -12.41 10.02
N LEU A 85 5.77 -11.46 9.22
CA LEU A 85 5.64 -10.04 9.56
C LEU A 85 4.23 -9.78 10.05
N VAL A 86 4.09 -9.29 11.27
CA VAL A 86 2.79 -8.89 11.83
C VAL A 86 2.66 -7.38 11.79
N MET A 87 1.53 -6.89 11.32
CA MET A 87 1.26 -5.45 11.16
C MET A 87 -0.22 -5.11 11.34
N ASP A 88 -0.49 -3.83 11.60
CA ASP A 88 -1.87 -3.33 11.66
C ASP A 88 -2.62 -3.56 10.33
N GLU A 89 -3.90 -3.92 10.44
CA GLU A 89 -4.79 -3.90 9.30
C GLU A 89 -5.16 -2.45 8.94
N ILE A 90 -5.05 -2.08 7.66
CA ILE A 90 -5.72 -0.88 7.15
C ILE A 90 -7.20 -1.23 6.94
N GLN A 91 -8.00 -1.01 7.98
CA GLN A 91 -9.42 -1.36 7.95
C GLN A 91 -10.19 -0.55 6.91
N HIS A 92 -11.21 -1.19 6.35
CA HIS A 92 -12.10 -0.59 5.36
C HIS A 92 -11.35 0.06 4.18
N SER A 93 -10.20 -0.45 3.78
CA SER A 93 -9.55 0.04 2.58
C SER A 93 -10.05 -0.65 1.31
N VAL A 94 -9.94 0.08 0.20
CA VAL A 94 -10.04 -0.43 -1.16
C VAL A 94 -8.73 -0.12 -1.90
N GLN A 95 -8.30 -0.99 -2.81
CA GLN A 95 -7.14 -0.71 -3.65
C GLN A 95 -7.41 0.46 -4.60
N LEU A 96 -6.41 1.29 -4.87
CA LEU A 96 -6.53 2.43 -5.80
C LEU A 96 -6.92 1.98 -7.20
N GLU A 97 -6.59 0.75 -7.60
CA GLU A 97 -7.01 0.16 -8.88
C GLU A 97 -8.54 0.08 -9.00
N GLU A 98 -9.23 -0.36 -7.95
CA GLU A 98 -10.69 -0.43 -7.93
C GLU A 98 -11.33 0.97 -7.94
N VAL A 99 -10.70 1.94 -7.28
CA VAL A 99 -11.13 3.35 -7.35
C VAL A 99 -10.96 3.90 -8.77
N ALA A 100 -9.85 3.59 -9.44
CA ALA A 100 -9.59 3.97 -10.83
C ALA A 100 -10.61 3.34 -11.79
N ASN A 101 -10.91 2.05 -11.62
CA ASN A 101 -11.96 1.36 -12.38
C ASN A 101 -13.32 2.04 -12.19
N ALA A 102 -13.69 2.35 -10.94
CA ALA A 102 -14.95 3.05 -10.65
C ALA A 102 -14.98 4.49 -11.22
N TYR A 103 -13.84 5.16 -11.34
CA TYR A 103 -13.74 6.44 -12.05
C TYR A 103 -13.99 6.29 -13.55
N LEU A 104 -13.38 5.28 -14.19
CA LEU A 104 -13.59 4.98 -15.62
C LEU A 104 -15.05 4.59 -15.92
N GLU A 105 -15.74 3.96 -14.97
CA GLU A 105 -17.17 3.65 -15.02
C GLU A 105 -18.08 4.88 -14.78
N GLY A 106 -17.51 6.04 -14.42
CA GLY A 106 -18.25 7.26 -14.12
C GLY A 106 -18.91 7.30 -12.74
N ILE A 107 -18.59 6.34 -11.86
CA ILE A 107 -19.12 6.25 -10.50
C ILE A 107 -18.40 7.24 -9.59
N VAL A 108 -17.07 7.30 -9.68
CA VAL A 108 -16.24 8.26 -8.91
C VAL A 108 -16.18 9.58 -9.68
N PRO A 109 -16.62 10.71 -9.11
CA PRO A 109 -16.50 12.00 -9.77
C PRO A 109 -15.03 12.42 -9.93
N LYS A 110 -14.71 13.14 -11.01
CA LYS A 110 -13.35 13.64 -11.30
C LYS A 110 -12.71 14.39 -10.12
N PHE A 111 -13.47 15.23 -9.40
CA PHE A 111 -12.92 15.99 -8.28
C PHE A 111 -12.52 15.09 -7.09
N VAL A 112 -13.23 13.98 -6.88
CA VAL A 112 -12.89 12.99 -5.84
C VAL A 112 -11.63 12.24 -6.25
N MET A 113 -11.58 11.76 -7.50
CA MET A 113 -10.40 11.07 -8.02
C MET A 113 -9.16 11.97 -7.95
N LYS A 114 -9.27 13.23 -8.39
CA LYS A 114 -8.19 14.20 -8.29
C LYS A 114 -7.72 14.38 -6.85
N HIS A 115 -8.64 14.56 -5.90
CA HIS A 115 -8.28 14.73 -4.49
C HIS A 115 -7.53 13.51 -3.93
N ILE A 116 -7.95 12.28 -4.28
CA ILE A 116 -7.25 11.05 -3.90
C ILE A 116 -5.84 11.01 -4.51
N LEU A 117 -5.68 11.42 -5.78
CA LEU A 117 -4.37 11.48 -6.44
C LEU A 117 -3.45 12.53 -5.81
N ASP A 118 -3.98 13.70 -5.44
CA ASP A 118 -3.23 14.74 -4.75
C ASP A 118 -2.72 14.23 -3.37
N LEU A 119 -3.58 13.56 -2.59
CA LEU A 119 -3.18 12.91 -1.33
C LEU A 119 -2.11 11.83 -1.55
N LYS A 120 -2.25 11.05 -2.62
CA LYS A 120 -1.27 10.02 -2.97
C LYS A 120 0.09 10.64 -3.28
N GLU A 121 0.14 11.74 -4.02
CA GLU A 121 1.39 12.47 -4.29
C GLU A 121 2.05 12.97 -3.00
N GLU A 122 1.27 13.47 -2.03
CA GLU A 122 1.79 13.85 -0.70
C GLU A 122 2.42 12.66 0.02
N VAL A 123 1.75 11.50 0.01
CA VAL A 123 2.27 10.26 0.63
C VAL A 123 3.58 9.81 -0.02
N PHE A 124 3.65 9.77 -1.35
CA PHE A 124 4.87 9.38 -2.06
C PHE A 124 5.99 10.41 -1.89
N ALA A 125 5.68 11.70 -1.85
CA ALA A 125 6.65 12.75 -1.58
C ALA A 125 7.30 12.59 -0.19
N ASP A 126 6.51 12.32 0.85
CA ASP A 126 7.01 12.02 2.20
C ASP A 126 7.89 10.75 2.19
N PHE A 127 7.40 9.67 1.57
CA PHE A 127 8.14 8.41 1.44
C PHE A 127 9.51 8.59 0.76
N TRP A 128 9.55 9.25 -0.41
CA TRP A 128 10.79 9.50 -1.14
C TRP A 128 11.72 10.49 -0.42
N SER A 129 11.18 11.46 0.31
CA SER A 129 12.00 12.44 1.06
C SER A 129 12.89 11.78 2.12
N ARG A 130 12.53 10.57 2.55
CA ARG A 130 13.25 9.74 3.52
C ARG A 130 14.35 8.89 2.88
N GLY A 131 14.45 8.91 1.54
CA GLY A 131 15.39 8.08 0.80
C GLY A 131 14.86 6.68 0.46
N ALA A 132 13.59 6.39 0.72
CA ALA A 132 13.02 5.07 0.44
C ALA A 132 12.60 4.94 -1.03
N VAL A 133 12.78 3.75 -1.59
CA VAL A 133 12.34 3.35 -2.93
C VAL A 133 11.33 2.21 -2.78
N HIS A 134 10.13 2.33 -3.32
CA HIS A 134 9.11 1.28 -3.18
C HIS A 134 9.41 0.10 -4.10
N ALA A 135 9.87 0.42 -5.31
CA ALA A 135 10.26 -0.45 -6.41
C ALA A 135 9.12 -1.25 -7.08
N ASP A 136 7.93 -1.25 -6.48
CA ASP A 136 6.70 -1.85 -7.01
C ASP A 136 5.43 -1.00 -6.70
N PRO A 137 5.39 0.29 -7.10
CA PRO A 137 4.35 1.23 -6.69
C PRO A 137 3.08 1.12 -7.55
N HIS A 138 2.63 -0.09 -7.89
CA HIS A 138 1.43 -0.29 -8.69
C HIS A 138 0.15 -0.02 -7.88
N LEU A 139 -0.98 0.26 -8.56
CA LEU A 139 -2.22 0.72 -7.91
C LEU A 139 -2.81 -0.28 -6.90
N LYS A 140 -2.49 -1.58 -7.00
CA LYS A 140 -2.89 -2.60 -6.00
C LYS A 140 -2.14 -2.50 -4.66
N ASN A 141 -0.98 -1.83 -4.64
CA ASN A 141 -0.15 -1.60 -3.45
C ASN A 141 -0.43 -0.23 -2.81
N ILE A 142 -1.52 0.42 -3.23
CA ILE A 142 -1.99 1.68 -2.69
C ILE A 142 -3.41 1.46 -2.21
N LEU A 143 -3.64 1.73 -0.94
CA LEU A 143 -4.94 1.60 -0.30
C LEU A 143 -5.55 2.97 -0.06
N VAL A 144 -6.87 3.05 -0.27
CA VAL A 144 -7.67 4.26 -0.06
C VAL A 144 -8.78 3.94 0.94
N ASN A 145 -8.98 4.78 1.96
CA ASN A 145 -10.12 4.67 2.88
C ASN A 145 -10.64 6.05 3.33
N LEU A 146 -11.71 6.04 4.11
CA LEU A 146 -12.18 7.19 4.87
C LEU A 146 -11.84 7.01 6.36
N ASP A 147 -11.32 8.05 7.01
CA ASP A 147 -11.16 8.07 8.45
C ASP A 147 -12.51 8.23 9.18
N GLN A 148 -12.49 8.23 10.52
CA GLN A 148 -13.70 8.41 11.33
C GLN A 148 -14.39 9.75 11.13
N GLN A 149 -13.65 10.75 10.66
CA GLN A 149 -14.10 12.09 10.32
C GLN A 149 -14.54 12.21 8.85
N GLN A 150 -14.50 11.11 8.10
CA GLN A 150 -14.86 11.02 6.68
C GLN A 150 -13.90 11.78 5.74
N ASN A 151 -12.63 11.92 6.14
CA ASN A 151 -11.59 12.39 5.24
C ASN A 151 -10.93 11.22 4.52
N TRP A 152 -10.65 11.41 3.23
CA TRP A 152 -9.87 10.47 2.45
C TRP A 152 -8.46 10.30 3.00
N GLN A 153 -7.99 9.06 3.05
CA GLN A 153 -6.61 8.73 3.38
C GLN A 153 -6.05 7.79 2.31
N VAL A 154 -4.75 7.91 2.08
CA VAL A 154 -3.97 7.04 1.19
C VAL A 154 -2.87 6.36 2.00
N TRP A 155 -2.65 5.08 1.74
CA TRP A 155 -1.67 4.25 2.42
C TRP A 155 -0.85 3.46 1.40
N LEU A 156 0.45 3.32 1.67
CA LEU A 156 1.34 2.40 0.94
C LEU A 156 1.40 1.06 1.67
N ILE A 157 1.40 -0.02 0.89
CA ILE A 157 1.52 -1.41 1.38
C ILE A 157 2.48 -2.21 0.50
N ASP A 158 2.84 -3.41 0.96
CA ASP A 158 3.72 -4.35 0.26
C ASP A 158 5.12 -3.79 -0.04
N PHE A 159 5.92 -3.69 1.01
CA PHE A 159 7.29 -3.18 0.94
C PHE A 159 8.31 -4.28 0.60
N GLY A 160 7.84 -5.45 0.15
CA GLY A 160 8.70 -6.61 -0.10
C GLY A 160 9.79 -6.36 -1.15
N MET A 161 9.58 -5.38 -2.05
CA MET A 161 10.57 -4.96 -3.06
C MET A 161 11.28 -3.66 -2.72
N SER A 162 10.94 -3.03 -1.59
CA SER A 162 11.45 -1.73 -1.19
C SER A 162 12.88 -1.82 -0.64
N PHE A 163 13.60 -0.70 -0.73
CA PHE A 163 14.97 -0.55 -0.25
C PHE A 163 15.33 0.94 -0.11
N TRP A 164 16.49 1.25 0.45
CA TRP A 164 16.99 2.63 0.57
C TRP A 164 17.80 3.04 -0.66
N GLU A 165 17.56 4.24 -1.20
CA GLU A 165 18.31 4.75 -2.35
C GLU A 165 19.82 4.77 -2.04
N GLY A 166 20.61 4.18 -2.94
CA GLY A 166 22.05 4.01 -2.77
C GLY A 166 22.46 2.79 -1.94
N ASN A 167 21.51 2.06 -1.36
CA ASN A 167 21.73 0.82 -0.62
C ASN A 167 20.68 -0.25 -1.00
N ASP A 168 20.86 -0.85 -2.18
CA ASP A 168 20.02 -1.96 -2.66
C ASP A 168 20.52 -3.29 -2.08
N ASP A 169 19.89 -3.72 -1.00
CA ASP A 169 20.20 -4.92 -0.22
C ASP A 169 19.39 -6.15 -0.66
N ARG A 170 18.69 -6.08 -1.81
CA ARG A 170 17.81 -7.15 -2.27
C ARG A 170 18.60 -8.34 -2.84
N VAL A 171 18.17 -9.55 -2.48
CA VAL A 171 18.77 -10.83 -2.92
C VAL A 171 18.68 -11.03 -4.44
N PHE A 172 17.62 -10.51 -5.07
CA PHE A 172 17.45 -10.49 -6.53
C PHE A 172 17.18 -9.06 -6.99
N PRO A 173 18.22 -8.27 -7.30
CA PRO A 173 18.04 -6.94 -7.88
C PRO A 173 17.60 -7.11 -9.34
N THR A 174 16.31 -7.36 -9.55
CA THR A 174 15.73 -7.49 -10.90
C THR A 174 15.68 -6.14 -11.63
N THR A 175 15.86 -5.04 -10.90
CA THR A 175 15.98 -3.67 -11.41
C THR A 175 16.88 -2.87 -10.49
N THR A 176 17.96 -2.26 -10.99
CA THR A 176 18.59 -1.14 -10.27
C THR A 176 17.54 -0.05 -10.13
N GLY A 177 17.03 0.15 -8.93
CA GLY A 177 15.99 1.16 -8.67
C GLY A 177 16.61 2.42 -8.09
N SER A 178 15.95 3.54 -8.36
CA SER A 178 16.21 4.84 -7.76
C SER A 178 14.86 5.50 -7.52
N ILE A 179 14.81 6.54 -6.71
CA ILE A 179 13.57 7.32 -6.51
C ILE A 179 13.05 7.85 -7.84
N ALA A 180 13.94 8.26 -8.74
CA ALA A 180 13.56 8.71 -10.09
C ALA A 180 12.86 7.60 -10.90
N LYS A 181 13.40 6.37 -10.88
CA LYS A 181 12.76 5.23 -11.56
C LYS A 181 11.44 4.82 -10.88
N ASP A 182 11.37 4.95 -9.56
CA ASP A 182 10.14 4.68 -8.80
C ASP A 182 9.02 5.64 -9.22
N ARG A 183 9.34 6.93 -9.37
CA ARG A 183 8.44 7.97 -9.93
C ARG A 183 7.97 7.62 -11.33
N GLU A 184 8.89 7.24 -12.23
CA GLU A 184 8.57 6.84 -13.60
C GLU A 184 7.61 5.64 -13.64
N LYS A 185 7.88 4.60 -12.84
CA LYS A 185 7.00 3.43 -12.72
C LYS A 185 5.61 3.83 -12.22
N HIS A 186 5.57 4.68 -11.21
CA HIS A 186 4.33 5.15 -10.64
C HIS A 186 3.49 5.95 -11.68
N SER A 187 4.11 6.87 -12.43
CA SER A 187 3.44 7.55 -13.56
C SER A 187 2.97 6.58 -14.65
N PHE A 188 3.77 5.56 -14.96
CA PHE A 188 3.38 4.51 -15.91
C PHE A 188 2.13 3.74 -15.45
N TYR A 189 2.04 3.36 -14.17
CA TYR A 189 0.85 2.68 -13.67
C TYR A 189 -0.40 3.58 -13.69
N LEU A 190 -0.27 4.89 -13.45
CA LEU A 190 -1.39 5.82 -13.58
C LEU A 190 -1.85 6.00 -15.04
N SER A 191 -0.92 6.05 -16.00
CA SER A 191 -1.26 6.27 -17.41
C SER A 191 -1.99 5.08 -18.03
N GLN A 192 -1.82 3.87 -17.48
CA GLN A 192 -2.64 2.70 -17.85
C GLN A 192 -4.15 2.91 -17.63
N PHE A 193 -4.52 3.84 -16.75
CA PHE A 193 -5.90 4.21 -16.45
C PHE A 193 -6.26 5.64 -16.92
N GLY A 194 -5.37 6.32 -17.66
CA GLY A 194 -5.57 7.71 -18.09
C GLY A 194 -5.66 8.71 -16.93
N LEU A 195 -4.96 8.44 -15.82
CA LEU A 195 -4.98 9.25 -14.60
C LEU A 195 -3.79 10.21 -14.46
N ASP A 196 -2.79 10.10 -15.35
CA ASP A 196 -1.56 10.89 -15.34
C ASP A 196 -1.77 12.37 -15.68
N GLU A 197 -2.93 12.72 -16.26
CA GLU A 197 -3.30 14.08 -16.63
C GLU A 197 -4.27 14.77 -15.64
N LEU A 198 -4.61 14.11 -14.53
CA LEU A 198 -5.56 14.62 -13.52
C LEU A 198 -4.88 15.45 -12.41
#